data_AF-A0A9C9XRX7-F1
#
_entry.id   AF-A0A9C9XRX7-F1
#
_cell.length_a   1.000
_cell.length_b   1.000
_cell.length_c   1.000
_cell.angle_alpha   90.00
_cell.angle_beta   90.00
_cell.angle_gamma   90.00
#
_symmetry.space_group_name_H-M   'P 1'
#
loop_
_entity.id
_entity.type
_entity.pdbx_description
1 polymer ?
#
loop_
_entity_poly.entity_id
_entity_poly.type
_entity_poly.pdbx_seq_one_letter_code
_entity_poly.pdbx_strand_id
1 'polypeptide(L)' 'GILVAQHVLAGLGARMVSSIEYSKRLGLANGQRLLYSFLPKLPWAMGAFSEAQLRFISSHFPEDFAIACRARLPAG' A
#
# COMPACT_ATOMS: atom_id res chain seq x y z
N GLY A 1 -10.21 1.45 8.16
CA GLY A 1 -8.80 1.14 7.85
C GLY A 1 -8.59 0.98 6.36
N ILE A 2 -8.91 -0.18 5.80
CA ILE A 2 -8.64 -0.53 4.39
C ILE A 2 -9.29 0.46 3.40
N LEU A 3 -10.57 0.77 3.55
CA LEU A 3 -11.26 1.73 2.68
C LEU A 3 -10.60 3.12 2.66
N VAL A 4 -10.20 3.63 3.83
CA VAL A 4 -9.49 4.92 3.94
C VAL A 4 -8.15 4.85 3.21
N ALA A 5 -7.40 3.75 3.37
CA ALA A 5 -6.15 3.55 2.64
C ALA A 5 -6.38 3.57 1.11
N GLN A 6 -7.43 2.91 0.61
CA GLN A 6 -7.78 2.94 -0.81
C GLN A 6 -8.11 4.36 -1.30
N HIS A 7 -8.90 5.12 -0.54
CA HIS A 7 -9.20 6.52 -0.87
C HIS A 7 -7.95 7.42 -0.89
N VAL A 8 -7.06 7.26 0.09
CA VAL A 8 -5.79 8.00 0.15
C VAL A 8 -4.95 7.70 -1.08
N LEU A 9 -4.75 6.41 -1.43
CA LEU A 9 -3.98 6.00 -2.60
C LEU A 9 -4.61 6.50 -3.91
N ALA A 10 -5.93 6.43 -4.04
CA ALA A 10 -6.64 6.98 -5.18
C ALA A 10 -6.45 8.51 -5.29
N GLY A 11 -6.50 9.22 -4.17
CA GLY A 11 -6.22 10.65 -4.08
C GLY A 11 -4.79 11.02 -4.52
N LEU A 12 -3.82 10.14 -4.24
CA LEU A 12 -2.44 10.28 -4.71
C LEU A 12 -2.23 9.92 -6.19
N GLY A 13 -3.29 9.50 -6.88
CA GLY A 13 -3.25 9.22 -8.32
C GLY A 13 -3.12 7.75 -8.69
N ALA A 14 -3.17 6.83 -7.72
CA ALA A 14 -3.24 5.40 -8.03
C ALA A 14 -4.46 5.11 -8.92
N ARG A 15 -4.26 4.31 -9.96
CA ARG A 15 -5.36 3.83 -10.85
C ARG A 15 -5.68 2.36 -10.64
N MET A 16 -4.77 1.65 -10.00
CA MET A 16 -4.91 0.26 -9.60
C MET A 16 -4.10 0.06 -8.32
N VAL A 17 -4.59 -0.78 -7.42
CA VAL A 17 -3.88 -1.14 -6.19
C VAL A 17 -3.87 -2.66 -6.09
N SER A 18 -2.69 -3.26 -6.17
CA SER A 18 -2.53 -4.69 -5.87
C SER A 18 -2.53 -4.87 -4.36
N SER A 19 -3.38 -5.75 -3.85
CA SER A 19 -3.49 -6.03 -2.42
C SER A 19 -2.96 -7.43 -2.14
N ILE A 20 -2.04 -7.55 -1.19
CA ILE A 20 -1.53 -8.83 -0.71
C ILE A 20 -2.06 -9.04 0.70
N GLU A 21 -2.90 -10.06 0.84
CA GLU A 21 -3.30 -10.57 2.14
C GLU A 21 -2.29 -11.62 2.59
N TYR A 22 -1.69 -11.41 3.76
CA TYR A 22 -0.82 -12.42 4.34
C TYR A 22 -1.66 -13.48 5.04
N SER A 23 -1.35 -14.75 4.76
CA SER A 23 -2.07 -15.90 5.27
C SER A 23 -2.26 -15.82 6.78
N LYS A 24 -3.51 -15.78 7.21
CA LYS A 24 -3.90 -15.95 8.59
C LYS A 24 -4.95 -17.04 8.68
N ARG A 25 -4.82 -17.91 9.69
CA ARG A 25 -5.86 -18.88 10.02
C ARG A 25 -7.02 -18.14 10.69
N LEU A 26 -8.13 -18.01 9.98
CA LEU A 26 -9.36 -17.42 10.51
C LEU A 26 -9.92 -18.31 11.63
N GLY A 27 -10.54 -17.70 12.65
CA GLY A 27 -11.18 -18.42 13.76
C GLY A 27 -10.26 -18.79 14.93
N LEU A 28 -8.95 -18.51 14.87
CA LEU A 28 -8.04 -18.68 16.01
C LEU A 28 -7.78 -17.34 16.70
N ALA A 29 -8.11 -17.26 18.00
CA ALA A 29 -7.85 -16.11 18.85
C ALA A 29 -6.44 -16.15 19.45
N ASN A 30 -5.41 -16.08 18.59
CA ASN A 30 -3.99 -16.17 18.97
C ASN A 30 -3.28 -14.80 19.08
N GLY A 31 -4.02 -13.70 19.07
CA GLY A 31 -3.47 -12.33 19.11
C GLY A 31 -2.78 -11.87 17.81
N GLN A 32 -2.70 -12.70 16.77
CA GLN A 32 -2.10 -12.33 15.50
C GLN A 32 -2.98 -11.32 14.75
N ARG A 33 -2.39 -10.17 14.37
CA ARG A 33 -3.08 -9.14 13.59
C ARG A 33 -3.17 -9.55 12.12
N LEU A 34 -4.25 -9.14 11.45
CA LEU A 34 -4.33 -9.22 9.98
C LEU A 34 -3.31 -8.24 9.39
N LEU A 35 -2.52 -8.72 8.43
CA LEU A 35 -1.56 -7.89 7.70
C LEU A 35 -1.97 -7.87 6.23
N TYR A 36 -2.19 -6.66 5.73
CA TYR A 36 -2.46 -6.38 4.33
C TYR A 36 -1.40 -5.42 3.80
N SER A 37 -0.85 -5.71 2.64
CA SER A 37 0.03 -4.81 1.91
C SER A 37 -0.68 -4.28 0.67
N PHE A 38 -0.62 -2.96 0.47
CA PHE A 38 -1.21 -2.27 -0.67
C PHE A 38 -0.10 -1.71 -1.56
N LEU A 39 -0.07 -2.12 -2.82
CA LEU A 39 0.92 -1.69 -3.80
C LEU A 39 0.20 -0.85 -4.85
N PRO A 40 0.24 0.49 -4.74
CA PRO A 40 -0.40 1.38 -5.71
C PRO A 40 0.39 1.40 -7.03
N LYS A 41 -0.33 1.34 -8.15
CA LYS A 41 0.20 1.56 -9.49
C LYS A 41 -0.18 2.97 -9.96
N LEU A 42 0.83 3.83 -10.08
CA LEU A 42 0.73 5.16 -10.65
C LEU A 42 0.90 5.08 -12.19
N PRO A 43 0.22 5.94 -12.97
CA PRO A 43 0.50 6.09 -14.39
C PRO A 43 1.99 6.44 -14.59
N TRP A 44 2.66 5.74 -15.50
CA TRP A 44 4.07 5.97 -15.88
C TRP A 44 5.12 5.70 -14.81
N ALA A 45 4.73 5.29 -13.60
CA ALA A 45 5.68 4.82 -12.61
C ALA A 45 6.26 3.47 -13.07
N MET A 46 7.59 3.38 -13.03
CA MET A 46 8.29 2.10 -13.19
C MET A 46 7.79 1.13 -12.11
N GLY A 47 7.62 -0.14 -12.49
CA GLY A 47 7.26 -1.17 -11.51
C GLY A 47 8.27 -1.16 -10.36
N ALA A 48 7.77 -1.07 -9.13
CA ALA A 48 8.63 -1.06 -7.95
C ALA A 48 9.42 -2.37 -7.78
N PHE A 49 8.94 -3.47 -8.39
CA PHE A 49 9.66 -4.74 -8.42
C PHE A 49 10.44 -4.88 -9.73
N SER A 50 11.76 -5.10 -9.60
CA SER A 50 12.60 -5.54 -10.71
C SER A 50 12.83 -7.05 -10.59
N GLU A 51 12.11 -7.83 -11.41
CA GLU A 51 12.25 -9.29 -11.50
C GLU A 51 13.70 -9.70 -11.76
N ALA A 52 14.39 -8.97 -12.66
CA ALA A 52 15.78 -9.23 -13.03
C ALA A 52 16.77 -9.10 -11.86
N GLN A 53 16.42 -8.37 -10.81
CA GLN A 53 17.30 -8.08 -9.68
C GLN A 53 16.79 -8.66 -8.36
N LEU A 54 15.60 -9.28 -8.35
CA LEU A 54 14.89 -9.72 -7.13
C LEU A 54 14.81 -8.61 -6.07
N ARG A 55 14.64 -7.36 -6.52
CA ARG A 55 14.66 -6.17 -5.65
C ARG A 55 13.41 -5.34 -5.82
N PHE A 56 12.98 -4.78 -4.70
CA PHE A 56 12.04 -3.68 -4.68
C PHE A 56 12.83 -2.37 -4.66
N ILE A 57 12.61 -1.52 -5.66
CA ILE A 57 13.18 -0.19 -5.77
C ILE A 57 12.04 0.79 -5.57
N SER A 58 12.11 1.57 -4.49
CA SER A 58 11.22 2.70 -4.26
C SER A 58 11.95 3.99 -4.60
N SER A 59 11.32 4.85 -5.39
CA SER A 59 11.88 6.15 -5.78
C SER A 59 11.68 7.24 -4.72
N HIS A 60 11.05 6.93 -3.60
CA HIS A 60 10.70 7.89 -2.55
C HIS A 60 10.97 7.29 -1.17
N PHE A 61 11.35 8.15 -0.22
CA PHE A 61 11.49 7.73 1.16
C PHE A 61 10.12 7.44 1.80
N PRO A 62 10.04 6.49 2.74
CA PRO A 62 8.78 6.16 3.40
C PRO A 62 8.20 7.34 4.21
N GLU A 63 9.05 8.24 4.72
CA GLU A 63 8.66 9.43 5.46
C GLU A 63 7.89 10.42 4.57
N ASP A 64 8.41 10.68 3.36
CA ASP A 64 7.76 11.55 2.37
C ASP A 64 6.42 10.97 1.93
N PHE A 65 6.39 9.66 1.68
CA PHE A 65 5.16 8.95 1.34
C PHE A 65 4.12 9.04 2.46
N ALA A 66 4.55 8.95 3.72
CA ALA A 66 3.66 9.09 4.88
C ALA A 66 3.09 10.51 5.01
N ILE A 67 3.89 11.54 4.73
CA ILE A 67 3.42 12.95 4.68
C ILE A 67 2.37 13.10 3.58
N ALA A 68 2.64 12.60 2.38
CA ALA A 68 1.70 12.65 1.26
C ALA A 68 0.39 11.92 1.58
N CYS A 69 0.45 10.75 2.23
CA CYS A 69 -0.73 10.03 2.69
C CYS A 69 -1.57 10.84 3.68
N ARG A 70 -0.93 11.45 4.69
CA ARG A 70 -1.63 12.27 5.69
C ARG A 70 -2.34 13.47 5.08
N ALA A 71 -1.74 14.09 4.06
CA ALA A 71 -2.34 15.22 3.34
C ALA A 71 -3.61 14.85 2.55
N ARG A 72 -3.90 13.55 2.35
CA ARG A 72 -5.07 13.06 1.60
C ARG A 72 -6.07 12.30 2.46
N LEU A 73 -5.95 12.38 3.78
CA LEU A 73 -6.97 11.80 4.66
C LEU A 73 -8.33 12.49 4.43
N PRO A 74 -9.44 11.73 4.39
CA PRO A 74 -10.77 12.33 4.31
C PRO A 74 -11.04 13.18 5.55
N ALA A 75 -11.81 14.27 5.39
CA ALA A 75 -12.33 15.01 6.54
C ALA A 75 -13.22 14.06 7.38
N GLY A 76 -12.98 14.04 8.68
CA GLY A 76 -13.71 13.20 9.65
C GLY A 76 -15.13 13.68 9.88
#